data_AF-A0A558RC62-F1
#
_entry.id   AF-A0A558RC62-F1
#
_cell.length_a   1.000
_cell.length_b   1.000
_cell.length_c   1.000
_cell.angle_alpha   90.00
_cell.angle_beta   90.00
_cell.angle_gamma   90.00
#
_symmetry.space_group_name_H-M   'P 1'
#
loop_
_entity.id
_entity.type
_entity.pdbx_description
1 polymer ?
#
loop_
_entity_poly.entity_id
_entity_poly.type
_entity_poly.pdbx_seq_one_letter_code
_entity_poly.pdbx_strand_id
1 'polypeptide(L)' 'METAMTSDTSPLRRTLCSRDNALRVARRMTDDGIPTVVVASNEPLQPWCIVEFDAADHPEIRACA' A
#
# COMPACT_ATOMS: atom_id res chain seq x y z
N MET A 1 27.02 8.39 12.00
CA MET A 1 25.89 9.24 11.58
C MET A 1 25.38 8.64 10.29
N GLU A 2 24.31 7.86 10.39
CA GLU A 2 23.65 7.19 9.26
C GLU A 2 23.18 8.28 8.29
N THR A 3 23.78 8.34 7.12
CA THR A 3 23.29 9.16 6.01
C THR A 3 21.90 8.65 5.67
N ALA A 4 20.87 9.37 6.14
CA ALA A 4 19.52 9.23 5.65
C ALA A 4 19.58 9.43 4.14
N MET A 5 19.58 8.32 3.39
CA MET A 5 19.37 8.32 1.96
C MET A 5 17.97 8.87 1.74
N THR A 6 17.84 10.19 1.68
CA THR A 6 16.72 10.85 1.02
C THR A 6 16.85 10.43 -0.43
N SER A 7 16.34 9.24 -0.75
CA SER A 7 16.19 8.77 -2.11
C SER A 7 15.40 9.86 -2.82
N ASP A 8 16.08 10.55 -3.73
CA ASP A 8 15.50 11.67 -4.48
C ASP A 8 14.53 11.07 -5.50
N THR A 9 13.45 10.53 -4.97
CA THR A 9 12.37 9.92 -5.72
C THR A 9 11.75 11.03 -6.54
N SER A 10 11.67 10.82 -7.84
CA SER A 10 11.05 11.81 -8.72
C SER A 10 9.65 12.19 -8.19
N PRO A 11 9.16 13.41 -8.47
CA PRO A 11 7.83 13.82 -8.03
C PRO A 11 6.74 12.80 -8.38
N LEU A 12 6.84 12.18 -9.58
CA LEU A 12 5.96 11.11 -10.01
C LEU A 12 6.03 9.89 -9.07
N ARG A 13 7.24 9.46 -8.70
CA ARG A 13 7.41 8.32 -7.79
C ARG A 13 6.85 8.63 -6.39
N ARG A 14 7.02 9.86 -5.88
CA ARG A 14 6.38 10.28 -4.62
C ARG A 14 4.86 10.17 -4.68
N THR A 15 4.25 10.56 -5.82
CA THR A 15 2.79 10.41 -6.01
C THR A 15 2.38 8.94 -6.09
N LEU A 16 3.04 8.13 -6.93
CA LEU A 16 2.67 6.73 -7.15
C LEU A 16 2.87 5.86 -5.90
N CYS A 17 3.94 6.12 -5.15
CA CYS A 17 4.27 5.42 -3.92
C CYS A 17 3.67 6.08 -2.67
N SER A 18 2.70 6.99 -2.82
CA SER A 18 2.01 7.60 -1.68
C SER A 18 0.91 6.69 -1.15
N ARG A 19 0.61 6.84 0.15
CA ARG A 19 -0.52 6.14 0.80
C ARG A 19 -1.84 6.48 0.11
N ASP A 20 -2.05 7.74 -0.24
CA ASP A 20 -3.28 8.21 -0.89
C ASP A 20 -3.48 7.56 -2.26
N ASN A 21 -2.41 7.40 -3.04
CA ASN A 21 -2.49 6.67 -4.30
C ASN A 21 -2.80 5.19 -4.07
N ALA A 22 -2.16 4.54 -3.09
CA ALA A 22 -2.44 3.15 -2.76
C ALA A 22 -3.92 2.93 -2.37
N LEU A 23 -4.49 3.82 -1.55
CA LEU A 23 -5.91 3.77 -1.19
C LEU A 23 -6.85 3.96 -2.40
N ARG A 24 -6.50 4.88 -3.31
CA ARG A 24 -7.29 5.09 -4.54
C ARG A 24 -7.29 3.86 -5.44
N VAL A 25 -6.14 3.21 -5.59
CA VAL A 25 -6.01 1.98 -6.39
C VAL A 25 -6.77 0.83 -5.73
N ALA A 26 -6.60 0.63 -4.41
CA ALA A 26 -7.31 -0.42 -3.67
C ALA A 26 -8.84 -0.26 -3.74
N ARG A 27 -9.34 0.98 -3.62
CA ARG A 27 -10.77 1.26 -3.81
C ARG A 27 -11.23 0.86 -5.20
N ARG A 28 -10.48 1.21 -6.25
CA ARG A 28 -10.84 0.84 -7.63
C ARG A 28 -10.83 -0.66 -7.84
N MET A 29 -9.83 -1.37 -7.32
CA MET A 29 -9.79 -2.84 -7.36
C MET A 29 -11.00 -3.45 -6.66
N THR A 30 -11.39 -2.89 -5.50
CA THR A 30 -12.57 -3.32 -4.75
C THR A 30 -13.86 -3.06 -5.54
N ASP A 31 -13.99 -1.90 -6.18
CA ASP A 31 -15.12 -1.56 -7.04
C ASP A 31 -15.21 -2.51 -8.27
N ASP A 32 -14.06 -3.02 -8.73
CA ASP A 32 -13.95 -4.05 -9.78
C ASP A 32 -14.17 -5.49 -9.26
N GLY A 33 -14.52 -5.66 -7.99
CA GLY A 33 -14.84 -6.95 -7.36
C GLY A 33 -13.63 -7.72 -6.81
N ILE A 34 -12.46 -7.08 -6.73
CA ILE A 34 -11.24 -7.66 -6.15
C ILE A 34 -11.07 -7.10 -4.74
N PRO A 35 -11.44 -7.85 -3.68
CA PRO A 35 -11.24 -7.39 -2.31
C PRO A 35 -9.74 -7.22 -2.03
N THR A 36 -9.35 -6.06 -1.51
CA THR A 36 -7.94 -5.72 -1.26
C THR A 36 -7.74 -5.02 0.06
N VAL A 37 -6.52 -5.11 0.59
CA VAL A 37 -6.07 -4.31 1.74
C VAL A 37 -4.76 -3.60 1.41
N VAL A 38 -4.57 -2.42 2.01
CA VAL A 38 -3.33 -1.65 1.88
C VAL A 38 -2.43 -1.95 3.07
N VAL A 39 -1.20 -2.39 2.80
CA VAL A 39 -0.22 -2.79 3.80
C VAL A 39 1.01 -1.90 3.71
N ALA A 40 1.52 -1.46 4.86
CA ALA A 40 2.81 -0.79 4.93
C ALA A 40 3.93 -1.80 4.73
N SER A 41 4.93 -1.44 3.92
CA SER A 41 6.09 -2.28 3.62
C SER A 41 7.38 -1.61 4.09
N ASN A 42 8.37 -2.44 4.43
CA ASN A 42 9.72 -1.98 4.77
C ASN A 42 10.59 -1.69 3.53
N GLU A 43 10.06 -1.90 2.32
CA GLU A 43 10.73 -1.59 1.06
C GLU A 43 10.68 -0.07 0.77
N PRO A 44 11.82 0.65 0.79
CA PRO A 44 11.83 2.10 0.63
C PRO A 44 11.25 2.60 -0.70
N LEU A 45 11.33 1.78 -1.75
CA LEU A 45 10.79 2.13 -3.06
C LEU A 45 9.31 1.75 -3.24
N GLN A 46 8.74 1.00 -2.30
CA GLN A 46 7.36 0.53 -2.31
C GLN A 46 6.78 0.53 -0.89
N PRO A 47 6.66 1.69 -0.23
CA PRO A 47 6.24 1.78 1.17
C PRO A 47 4.79 1.34 1.40
N TRP A 48 3.97 1.30 0.35
CA TRP A 48 2.57 0.87 0.41
C TRP A 48 2.32 -0.19 -0.66
N CYS A 49 1.90 -1.37 -0.21
CA CYS A 49 1.54 -2.50 -1.06
C CYS A 49 0.03 -2.70 -1.01
N ILE A 50 -0.53 -3.16 -2.14
CA ILE A 50 -1.93 -3.56 -2.24
C ILE A 50 -1.91 -5.07 -2.40
N VAL A 51 -2.55 -5.77 -1.49
CA VAL A 51 -2.66 -7.23 -1.53
C VAL A 51 -4.13 -7.60 -1.64
N GLU A 52 -4.40 -8.62 -2.44
CA GLU A 52 -5.72 -9.24 -2.49
C GLU A 52 -6.01 -9.86 -1.13
N PHE A 53 -7.21 -9.59 -0.63
CA PHE A 53 -7.67 -10.11 0.65
C PHE A 53 -8.81 -11.07 0.40
N ASP A 54 -8.55 -12.36 0.61
CA ASP A 54 -9.64 -13.33 0.68
C ASP A 54 -10.13 -13.43 2.14
N ALA A 55 -11.34 -12.95 2.37
CA ALA A 55 -11.99 -13.03 3.67
C ALA A 55 -12.29 -14.48 4.10
N ALA A 56 -12.34 -15.42 3.16
CA ALA A 56 -12.52 -16.84 3.45
C ALA A 56 -11.23 -17.49 3.97
N ASP A 57 -10.06 -17.00 3.57
CA ASP A 57 -8.76 -17.57 3.95
C ASP A 57 -8.13 -16.91 5.18
N HIS A 58 -8.53 -15.68 5.57
CA HIS A 58 -7.90 -14.93 6.65
C HIS A 58 -8.89 -14.21 7.60
N PRO A 59 -9.57 -14.94 8.51
CA PRO A 59 -10.53 -14.36 9.46
C PRO A 59 -9.92 -13.46 10.54
N GLU A 60 -8.59 -13.48 10.72
CA GLU A 60 -7.87 -12.72 11.76
C GLU A 60 -7.43 -11.31 11.38
N ILE A 61 -7.56 -10.88 10.11
CA ILE A 61 -7.27 -9.48 9.73
C ILE A 61 -8.47 -8.59 10.08
N ARG A 62 -8.83 -8.55 11.37
CA ARG A 62 -9.62 -7.46 11.93
C ARG A 62 -8.69 -6.27 12.06
N ALA A 63 -8.89 -5.26 11.21
CA ALA A 63 -8.27 -3.96 11.34
C ALA A 63 -8.34 -3.49 12.80
N CYS A 64 -7.18 -3.20 13.41
CA CYS A 64 -7.14 -2.58 14.73
C CYS A 64 -8.01 -1.32 14.71
N ALA A 65 -9.00 -1.29 15.60
CA ALA A 65 -9.91 -0.18 15.83
C ALA A 65 -9.19 1.03 16.42
#